data_AF-A0AAW2ZE92-F1
#
_entry.id   AF-A0AAW2ZE92-F1
#
_cell.length_a   1.000
_cell.length_b   1.000
_cell.length_c   1.000
_cell.angle_alpha   90.00
_cell.angle_beta   90.00
_cell.angle_gamma   90.00
#
_symmetry.space_group_name_H-M   'P 1'
#
loop_
_entity.id
_entity.type
_entity.pdbx_description
1 polymer ?
#
loop_
_entity_poly.entity_id
_entity_poly.type
_entity_poly.pdbx_seq_one_letter_code
_entity_poly.pdbx_strand_id
1 'polypeptide(L)'
;MAKDKSGTSKTHRQLIYALSSDNRYCIFEHHSLTVYHRYAKALSECSSSADCDFVGRMLLSITQEVGPGNTLELIKELIEWEVHKYRHMPSNIFRSNSLSSKALALYVRDVGRNYLKEVLGDVLEELMSERNSLEIDPEQRTREKA
;
A
#
# COMPACT_ATOMS: atom_id res chain seq x y z
N MET A 1 6.33 -28.81 15.45
CA MET A 1 6.70 -28.70 14.01
C MET A 1 6.29 -27.33 13.51
N ALA A 2 7.14 -26.32 13.68
CA ALA A 2 6.90 -24.97 13.18
C ALA A 2 7.82 -24.73 11.99
N LYS A 3 7.25 -24.65 10.78
CA LYS A 3 8.00 -24.27 9.57
C LYS A 3 8.27 -22.77 9.62
N ASP A 4 9.54 -22.48 9.73
CA ASP A 4 10.18 -21.18 9.78
C ASP A 4 9.82 -20.33 8.54
N LYS A 5 9.07 -19.23 8.75
CA LYS A 5 8.68 -18.26 7.70
C LYS A 5 9.72 -17.16 7.49
N SER A 6 10.99 -17.42 7.83
CA SER A 6 12.09 -16.44 7.77
C SER A 6 12.84 -16.39 6.43
N GLY A 7 12.53 -17.28 5.48
CA GLY A 7 13.30 -17.47 4.24
C GLY A 7 13.01 -16.48 3.09
N THR A 8 11.81 -15.90 3.01
CA THR A 8 11.38 -15.05 1.87
C THR A 8 11.77 -13.58 2.02
N SER A 9 11.98 -13.10 3.25
CA SER A 9 12.40 -11.70 3.50
C SER A 9 13.90 -11.49 3.24
N LYS A 10 14.72 -12.52 3.49
CA LYS A 10 16.17 -12.48 3.23
C LYS A 10 16.50 -12.43 1.73
N THR A 11 15.74 -13.13 0.90
CA THR A 11 15.96 -13.18 -0.55
C THR A 11 15.62 -11.86 -1.25
N HIS A 12 14.58 -11.15 -0.82
CA HIS A 12 14.28 -9.81 -1.33
C HIS A 12 15.37 -8.79 -0.98
N ARG A 13 15.84 -8.79 0.26
CA ARG A 13 16.98 -7.95 0.68
C ARG A 13 18.25 -8.32 -0.09
N GLN A 14 18.55 -9.61 -0.25
CA GLN A 14 19.73 -10.07 -0.99
C GLN A 14 19.69 -9.70 -2.48
N LEU A 15 18.52 -9.71 -3.13
CA LEU A 15 18.38 -9.24 -4.52
C LEU A 15 18.62 -7.74 -4.64
N ILE A 16 18.10 -6.93 -3.72
CA ILE A 16 18.32 -5.48 -3.70
C ILE A 16 19.80 -5.16 -3.41
N TYR A 17 20.43 -5.86 -2.46
CA TYR A 17 21.87 -5.73 -2.19
C TYR A 17 22.72 -6.22 -3.37
N ALA A 18 22.34 -7.31 -4.05
CA ALA A 18 23.05 -7.81 -5.23
C ALA A 18 22.99 -6.81 -6.40
N LEU A 19 21.85 -6.13 -6.57
CA LEU A 19 21.70 -5.04 -7.54
C LEU A 19 22.47 -3.78 -7.11
N SER A 20 22.61 -3.51 -5.81
CA SER A 20 23.40 -2.39 -5.27
C SER A 20 24.92 -2.61 -5.37
N SER A 21 25.39 -3.85 -5.29
CA SER A 21 26.83 -4.18 -5.37
C SER A 21 27.40 -4.20 -6.80
N ASP A 22 26.54 -4.18 -7.82
CA ASP A 22 26.94 -4.10 -9.22
C ASP A 22 26.83 -2.63 -9.64
N ASN A 23 27.99 -1.96 -9.79
CA ASN A 23 28.20 -0.52 -10.03
C ASN A 23 27.53 0.04 -11.32
N ARG A 24 26.61 -0.73 -11.91
CA ARG A 24 25.78 -0.45 -13.09
C ARG A 24 24.36 -0.02 -12.73
N TYR A 25 23.93 -0.18 -11.47
CA TYR A 25 22.64 0.32 -10.96
C TYR A 25 22.75 1.59 -10.11
N CYS A 26 23.97 2.09 -9.87
CA CYS A 26 24.27 3.41 -9.28
C CYS A 26 23.67 4.59 -10.06
N ILE A 27 23.07 4.34 -11.22
CA ILE A 27 22.28 5.33 -11.97
C ILE A 27 21.09 5.81 -11.13
N PHE A 28 20.59 5.01 -10.17
CA PHE A 28 19.50 5.41 -9.29
C PHE A 28 19.95 6.11 -8.00
N GLU A 29 21.24 6.18 -7.67
CA GLU A 29 21.67 6.75 -6.38
C GLU A 29 21.67 8.28 -6.34
N HIS A 30 21.53 8.96 -7.48
CA HIS A 30 21.69 10.41 -7.57
C HIS A 30 20.72 11.15 -8.49
N HIS A 31 19.64 10.50 -8.95
CA HIS A 31 18.69 11.14 -9.85
C HIS A 31 17.59 11.85 -9.06
N SER A 32 17.60 13.18 -9.18
CA SER A 32 16.57 14.12 -8.72
C SER A 32 15.17 13.50 -8.73
N LEU A 33 14.44 13.70 -7.63
CA LEU A 33 13.03 13.32 -7.40
C LEU A 33 12.15 13.36 -8.65
N THR A 34 12.35 14.38 -9.49
CA THR A 34 11.71 14.58 -10.80
C THR A 34 11.74 13.39 -11.76
N VAL A 35 12.71 12.48 -11.63
CA VAL A 35 12.89 11.30 -12.49
C VAL A 35 11.96 10.16 -12.07
N TYR A 36 11.83 9.88 -10.77
CA TYR A 36 10.92 8.85 -10.25
C TYR A 36 9.46 9.19 -10.55
N HIS A 37 9.10 10.47 -10.53
CA HIS A 37 7.73 10.92 -10.79
C HIS A 37 7.29 10.64 -12.23
N ARG A 38 8.18 10.86 -13.21
CA ARG A 38 7.88 10.57 -14.63
C ARG A 38 7.66 9.08 -14.87
N TYR A 39 8.48 8.23 -14.26
CA TYR A 39 8.32 6.79 -14.34
C TYR A 39 7.06 6.31 -13.62
N ALA A 40 6.78 6.83 -12.42
CA ALA A 40 5.57 6.49 -11.67
C ALA A 40 4.29 6.83 -12.44
N LYS A 41 4.27 8.00 -13.11
CA LYS A 41 3.18 8.40 -13.98
C LYS A 41 3.03 7.45 -15.18
N ALA A 42 4.12 7.19 -15.91
CA ALA A 42 4.09 6.26 -17.05
C ALA A 42 3.61 4.86 -16.63
N LEU A 43 4.11 4.36 -15.50
CA LEU A 43 3.69 3.09 -14.90
C LEU A 43 2.20 3.11 -14.52
N SER A 44 1.68 4.24 -14.01
CA SER A 44 0.25 4.37 -13.71
C SER A 44 -0.65 4.24 -14.95
N GLU A 45 -0.12 4.57 -16.13
CA GLU A 45 -0.86 4.51 -17.39
C GLU A 45 -0.76 3.13 -18.06
N CYS A 46 0.38 2.44 -17.94
CA CYS A 46 0.59 1.14 -18.58
C CYS A 46 0.32 -0.07 -17.66
N SER A 47 0.18 0.13 -16.35
CA SER A 47 -0.13 -0.97 -15.42
C SER A 47 -1.60 -1.38 -15.50
N SER A 48 -1.85 -2.68 -15.54
CA SER A 48 -3.19 -3.21 -15.33
C SER A 48 -3.59 -3.08 -13.85
N SER A 49 -4.89 -3.14 -13.55
CA SER A 49 -5.39 -3.11 -12.17
C SER A 49 -4.85 -4.25 -11.31
N ALA A 50 -4.52 -5.40 -11.93
CA ALA A 50 -3.90 -6.54 -11.24
C ALA A 50 -2.45 -6.23 -10.82
N ASP A 51 -1.73 -5.45 -11.60
CA ASP A 51 -0.31 -5.16 -11.38
C ASP A 51 -0.09 -3.95 -10.46
N CYS A 52 -1.07 -3.05 -10.34
CA CYS A 52 -0.99 -1.83 -9.52
C CYS A 52 -0.51 -2.08 -8.09
N ASP A 53 -0.89 -3.22 -7.49
CA ASP A 53 -0.49 -3.59 -6.13
C ASP A 53 0.99 -4.01 -6.05
N PHE A 54 1.50 -4.73 -7.05
CA PHE A 54 2.91 -5.08 -7.16
C PHE A 54 3.78 -3.85 -7.48
N VAL A 55 3.38 -3.07 -8.48
CA VAL A 55 4.08 -1.84 -8.89
C VAL A 55 4.10 -0.82 -7.76
N GLY A 56 2.98 -0.65 -7.05
CA GLY A 56 2.90 0.22 -5.88
C GLY A 56 3.90 -0.18 -4.79
N ARG A 57 3.98 -1.47 -4.45
CA ARG A 57 4.99 -1.96 -3.49
C ARG A 57 6.41 -1.67 -3.95
N MET A 58 6.73 -1.96 -5.20
CA MET A 58 8.07 -1.75 -5.75
C MET A 58 8.49 -0.27 -5.67
N LEU A 59 7.61 0.64 -6.10
CA LEU A 59 7.88 2.08 -6.07
C LEU A 59 8.04 2.60 -4.64
N LEU A 60 7.20 2.15 -3.70
CA LEU A 60 7.32 2.52 -2.30
C LEU A 60 8.64 1.99 -1.70
N SER A 61 9.01 0.73 -1.96
CA SER A 61 10.27 0.19 -1.47
C SER A 61 11.48 0.95 -2.01
N ILE A 62 11.50 1.29 -3.30
CA ILE A 62 12.60 2.09 -3.88
C ILE A 62 12.69 3.46 -3.19
N THR A 63 11.57 4.17 -3.05
CA THR A 63 11.58 5.51 -2.45
C THR A 63 11.91 5.51 -0.96
N GLN A 64 11.51 4.47 -0.23
CA GLN A 64 11.83 4.29 1.19
C GLN A 64 13.34 4.14 1.42
N GLU A 65 14.03 3.38 0.56
CA GLU A 65 15.49 3.20 0.65
C GLU A 65 16.24 4.51 0.35
N VAL A 66 15.73 5.35 -0.55
CA VAL A 66 16.32 6.67 -0.82
C VAL A 66 16.07 7.64 0.34
N GLY A 67 14.89 7.58 0.95
CA GLY A 67 14.59 8.34 2.17
C GLY A 67 13.08 8.57 2.41
N PRO A 68 12.65 8.70 3.67
CA PRO A 68 11.23 8.72 4.04
C PRO A 68 10.43 9.89 3.45
N GLY A 69 11.07 11.03 3.18
CA GLY A 69 10.42 12.17 2.52
C GLY A 69 9.99 11.88 1.08
N ASN A 70 10.76 11.06 0.36
CA ASN A 70 10.56 10.79 -1.05
C ASN A 70 9.33 9.91 -1.29
N THR A 71 9.01 9.02 -0.34
CA THR A 71 7.81 8.18 -0.40
C THR A 71 6.55 9.03 -0.38
N LEU A 72 6.49 10.04 0.49
CA LEU A 72 5.36 10.95 0.57
C LEU A 72 5.23 11.81 -0.68
N GLU A 73 6.34 12.28 -1.25
CA GLU A 73 6.34 13.05 -2.49
C GLU A 73 5.84 12.23 -3.68
N LEU A 74 6.32 10.99 -3.83
CA LEU A 74 5.81 10.06 -4.85
C LEU A 74 4.29 9.86 -4.73
N ILE A 75 3.79 9.67 -3.51
CA ILE A 75 2.35 9.47 -3.27
C ILE A 75 1.58 10.74 -3.65
N LYS A 76 2.06 11.93 -3.28
CA LYS A 76 1.43 13.20 -3.66
C LYS A 76 1.33 13.34 -5.18
N GLU A 77 2.42 13.06 -5.89
CA GLU A 77 2.47 13.14 -7.36
C GLU A 77 1.50 12.16 -8.03
N LEU A 78 1.43 10.92 -7.53
CA LEU A 78 0.46 9.92 -8.02
C LEU A 78 -0.99 10.39 -7.80
N ILE A 79 -1.27 11.04 -6.67
CA ILE A 79 -2.59 11.59 -6.35
C ILE A 79 -2.92 12.76 -7.26
N GLU A 80 -2.01 13.73 -7.39
CA GLU A 80 -2.19 14.90 -8.25
C GLU A 80 -2.43 14.47 -9.70
N TRP A 81 -1.69 13.47 -10.16
CA TRP A 81 -1.88 12.88 -11.48
C TRP A 81 -3.28 12.24 -11.63
N GLU A 82 -3.72 11.45 -10.65
CA GLU A 82 -5.04 10.82 -10.68
C GLU A 82 -6.18 11.85 -10.69
N VAL A 83 -6.08 12.87 -9.83
CA VAL A 83 -7.04 13.98 -9.75
C VAL A 83 -7.09 14.74 -11.07
N HIS A 84 -5.92 14.99 -11.69
CA HIS A 84 -5.86 15.64 -13.00
C HIS A 84 -6.50 14.76 -14.10
N LYS A 85 -6.17 13.47 -14.13
CA LYS A 85 -6.68 12.50 -15.12
C LYS A 85 -8.20 12.37 -15.09
N TYR A 86 -8.80 12.36 -13.89
CA TYR A 86 -10.23 12.20 -13.70
C TYR A 86 -10.97 13.50 -13.37
N ARG A 87 -10.38 14.66 -13.71
CA ARG A 87 -10.99 15.98 -13.44
C ARG A 87 -12.42 16.13 -13.96
N HIS A 88 -12.74 15.47 -15.08
CA HIS A 88 -14.07 15.50 -15.70
C HIS A 88 -15.00 14.35 -15.23
N MET A 89 -14.49 13.40 -14.45
CA MET A 89 -15.26 12.29 -13.87
C MET A 89 -14.83 12.03 -12.41
N PRO A 90 -15.15 12.94 -11.47
CA PRO A 90 -14.63 12.87 -10.10
C PRO A 90 -14.99 11.59 -9.34
N SER A 91 -16.10 10.93 -9.71
CA SER A 91 -16.51 9.64 -9.14
C SER A 91 -15.53 8.48 -9.41
N ASN A 92 -14.53 8.70 -10.28
CA ASN A 92 -13.48 7.72 -10.57
C ASN A 92 -12.19 7.95 -9.77
N ILE A 93 -12.04 9.09 -9.10
CA ILE A 93 -10.87 9.40 -8.29
C ILE A 93 -10.84 8.44 -7.07
N PHE A 94 -9.68 7.89 -6.76
CA PHE A 94 -9.46 6.97 -5.63
C PHE A 94 -10.27 5.67 -5.69
N ARG A 95 -10.68 5.22 -6.88
CA ARG A 95 -11.20 3.86 -7.02
C ARG A 95 -10.08 2.86 -6.76
N SER A 96 -10.37 1.81 -5.99
CA SER A 96 -9.42 0.84 -5.40
C SER A 96 -8.45 0.14 -6.37
N ASN A 97 -8.61 0.35 -7.68
CA ASN A 97 -7.83 -0.28 -8.76
C ASN A 97 -6.79 0.66 -9.39
N SER A 98 -6.69 1.92 -8.95
CA SER A 98 -5.62 2.83 -9.41
C SER A 98 -4.31 2.60 -8.65
N LEU A 99 -3.19 2.87 -9.33
CA LEU A 99 -1.86 2.80 -8.71
C LEU A 99 -1.77 3.73 -7.50
N SER A 100 -2.34 4.93 -7.59
CA SER A 100 -2.38 5.94 -6.52
C SER A 100 -3.13 5.42 -5.29
N SER A 101 -4.34 4.85 -5.47
CA SER A 101 -5.10 4.22 -4.37
C SER A 101 -4.33 3.08 -3.70
N LYS A 102 -3.70 2.21 -4.49
CA LYS A 102 -2.92 1.08 -3.96
C LYS A 102 -1.68 1.55 -3.20
N ALA A 103 -0.91 2.47 -3.77
CA ALA A 103 0.30 3.01 -3.14
C ALA A 103 -0.03 3.72 -1.83
N LEU A 104 -1.08 4.57 -1.82
CA LEU A 104 -1.54 5.23 -0.61
C LEU A 104 -1.98 4.23 0.47
N ALA A 105 -2.79 3.24 0.10
CA ALA A 105 -3.28 2.22 1.03
C ALA A 105 -2.13 1.39 1.64
N LEU A 106 -1.13 1.01 0.83
CA LEU A 106 0.06 0.30 1.29
C LEU A 106 0.87 1.13 2.29
N TYR A 107 1.08 2.42 1.97
CA TYR A 107 1.81 3.34 2.83
C TYR A 107 1.08 3.58 4.16
N VAL A 108 -0.21 3.93 4.12
CA VAL A 108 -1.01 4.17 5.33
C VAL A 108 -1.09 2.93 6.21
N ARG A 109 -1.18 1.74 5.63
CA ARG A 109 -1.17 0.48 6.39
C ARG A 109 0.16 0.26 7.12
N ASP A 110 1.27 0.69 6.54
CA ASP A 110 2.60 0.53 7.12
C ASP A 110 2.81 1.53 8.27
N VAL A 111 2.64 2.83 8.00
CA VAL A 111 2.88 3.89 8.99
C VAL A 111 1.76 4.04 10.02
N GLY A 112 0.52 3.72 9.64
CA GLY A 112 -0.68 3.92 10.45
C GLY A 112 -1.07 2.72 11.32
N ARG A 113 -0.32 1.62 11.28
CA ARG A 113 -0.64 0.40 12.05
C ARG A 113 -0.81 0.67 13.54
N ASN A 114 0.14 1.38 14.15
CA ASN A 114 0.11 1.66 15.59
C ASN A 114 -1.03 2.62 15.93
N TYR A 115 -1.21 3.68 15.13
CA TYR A 115 -2.33 4.61 15.26
C TYR A 115 -3.68 3.87 15.25
N LEU A 116 -3.89 2.95 14.29
CA LEU A 116 -5.15 2.21 14.20
C LEU A 116 -5.38 1.31 15.42
N LYS A 117 -4.31 0.70 15.94
CA LYS A 117 -4.38 -0.13 17.15
C LYS A 117 -4.71 0.71 18.39
N GLU A 118 -4.13 1.89 18.52
CA GLU A 118 -4.42 2.79 19.65
C GLU A 118 -5.84 3.35 19.61
N VAL A 119 -6.36 3.63 18.41
CA VAL A 119 -7.70 4.22 18.24
C VAL A 119 -8.82 3.20 18.35
N LEU A 120 -8.64 2.00 17.78
CA LEU A 120 -9.70 0.98 17.69
C LEU A 120 -9.47 -0.24 18.59
N GLY A 121 -8.30 -0.36 19.21
CA GLY A 121 -7.91 -1.54 19.98
C GLY A 121 -8.90 -1.85 21.10
N ASP A 122 -9.13 -0.88 21.98
CA ASP A 122 -10.01 -1.04 23.15
C ASP A 122 -11.46 -1.36 22.73
N VAL A 123 -11.96 -0.66 21.70
CA VAL A 123 -13.32 -0.90 21.15
C VAL A 123 -13.46 -2.31 20.59
N LEU A 124 -12.43 -2.81 19.89
CA LEU A 124 -12.44 -4.17 19.35
C LEU A 124 -12.33 -5.21 20.48
N GLU A 125 -11.54 -4.95 21.52
CA GLU A 125 -11.43 -5.83 22.68
C GLU A 125 -12.75 -5.93 23.46
N GLU A 126 -13.43 -4.80 23.67
CA GLU A 126 -14.77 -4.76 24.24
C GLU A 126 -15.75 -5.57 23.38
N LEU A 127 -15.80 -5.30 22.07
CA LEU A 127 -16.67 -6.01 21.13
C LEU A 127 -16.42 -7.52 21.10
N MET A 128 -15.16 -7.95 21.21
CA MET A 128 -14.79 -9.38 21.27
C MET A 128 -15.13 -10.03 22.62
N SER A 129 -15.17 -9.24 23.69
CA SER A 129 -15.56 -9.73 25.03
C SER A 129 -17.07 -9.92 25.15
N GLU A 130 -17.85 -9.10 24.43
CA GLU A 130 -19.29 -9.25 24.32
C GLU A 130 -19.65 -10.47 23.46
N ARG A 131 -20.60 -11.28 23.94
CA ARG A 131 -21.22 -12.36 23.15
C ARG A 131 -22.57 -11.97 22.57
N ASN A 132 -22.80 -10.67 22.39
CA ASN A 132 -24.05 -10.15 21.88
C ASN A 132 -24.12 -10.36 20.38
N SER A 133 -25.20 -10.98 19.90
CA SER A 133 -25.46 -11.05 18.46
C SER A 133 -25.79 -9.64 17.94
N LEU A 134 -25.00 -9.19 16.98
CA LEU A 134 -25.23 -7.96 16.22
C LEU A 134 -26.05 -8.23 14.95
N GLU A 135 -26.66 -9.41 14.83
CA GLU A 135 -27.47 -9.78 13.68
C GLU A 135 -28.72 -8.90 13.62
N ILE A 136 -28.87 -8.24 12.47
CA ILE A 136 -29.99 -7.33 12.19
C ILE A 136 -30.97 -7.94 11.19
N ASP A 137 -30.58 -9.01 10.48
CA ASP A 137 -31.46 -9.76 9.60
C ASP A 137 -32.51 -10.55 10.42
N PRO A 138 -33.80 -10.23 10.27
CA PRO A 138 -34.87 -10.90 11.02
C PRO A 138 -34.93 -12.43 10.80
N GLU A 139 -34.60 -12.90 9.58
CA GLU A 139 -34.67 -14.33 9.26
C GLU A 139 -33.54 -15.12 9.93
N GLN A 140 -32.35 -14.52 10.06
CA GLN A 140 -31.19 -15.15 10.68
C GLN A 140 -31.27 -15.11 12.20
N ARG A 141 -31.78 -14.02 12.77
CA ARG A 141 -31.95 -13.86 14.23
C ARG A 141 -32.86 -14.93 14.85
N THR A 142 -33.83 -15.43 14.08
CA THR A 142 -34.77 -16.47 14.52
C THR A 142 -34.09 -17.85 14.60
N ARG A 143 -33.08 -18.10 13.75
CA ARG A 143 -32.33 -19.36 13.71
C ARG A 143 -31.29 -19.47 14.83
N GLU A 144 -30.76 -18.35 15.33
CA GLU A 144 -29.80 -18.35 16.45
C GLU A 144 -30.43 -18.69 17.81
N LYS A 145 -31.76 -18.60 17.94
CA LYS A 145 -32.50 -18.89 19.19
C LYS A 145 -33.13 -20.28 19.24
N ALA A 146 -33.10 -21.03 18.14
CA ALA A 146 -33.68 -22.37 18.00
C ALA A 146 -32.63 -23.45 18.28
#